data_AF-A0A1N6L3A9-F1
#
_entry.id   AF-A0A1N6L3A9-F1
#
_cell.length_a   1.000
_cell.length_b   1.000
_cell.length_c   1.000
_cell.angle_alpha   90.00
_cell.angle_beta   90.00
_cell.angle_gamma   90.00
#
_symmetry.space_group_name_H-M   'P 1'
#
loop_
_entity.id
_entity.type
_entity.pdbx_description
1 polymer ?
#
loop_
_entity_poly.entity_id
_entity_poly.type
_entity_poly.pdbx_seq_one_letter_code
_entity_poly.pdbx_strand_id
1 'polypeptide(L)'
;MLRANVGISRKMSKDYNSRGFTLNLEGEIHATIDDPESVIERIKELYNLAEEALDRQISESREIDAFARRDADAQPDHGNNGKSNGRHQNDSDENPSSNGHRNGSPQRGEPASNKQVQYLTTLAKREKLFGTKLELFIEDAIGRRCSSYDLTKAEAGRIIDQLSGNGAVNDRNRH
;
A
#
# COMPACT_ATOMS: atom_id res chain seq x y z
N MET A 1 -23.04 13.80 -33.85
CA MET A 1 -22.00 13.47 -32.86
C MET A 1 -22.50 12.30 -32.05
N LEU A 2 -21.74 11.21 -31.99
CA LEU A 2 -22.16 9.98 -31.33
C LEU A 2 -21.49 9.89 -29.94
N ARG A 3 -22.19 9.33 -28.96
CA ARG A 3 -21.63 9.02 -27.63
C ARG A 3 -21.56 7.51 -27.48
N ALA A 4 -20.43 7.03 -26.95
CA ALA A 4 -20.22 5.63 -26.62
C ALA A 4 -19.97 5.50 -25.12
N ASN A 5 -20.56 4.47 -24.54
CA ASN A 5 -20.35 4.07 -23.16
C ASN A 5 -19.84 2.62 -23.16
N VAL A 6 -18.65 2.42 -22.61
CA VAL A 6 -17.93 1.15 -22.61
C VAL A 6 -17.71 0.74 -21.16
N GLY A 7 -18.34 -0.36 -20.75
CA GLY A 7 -18.14 -0.98 -19.45
C GLY A 7 -17.38 -2.30 -19.58
N ILE A 8 -16.29 -2.46 -18.81
CA ILE A 8 -15.56 -3.73 -18.70
C ILE A 8 -15.58 -4.18 -17.24
N SER A 9 -15.94 -5.44 -17.01
CA SER A 9 -15.91 -6.07 -15.70
C SER A 9 -15.09 -7.35 -15.75
N ARG A 10 -14.14 -7.52 -14.82
CA ARG A 10 -13.29 -8.71 -14.71
C ARG A 10 -13.29 -9.22 -13.27
N LYS A 11 -13.69 -10.49 -13.08
CA LYS A 11 -13.67 -11.16 -11.78
C LYS A 11 -12.41 -12.00 -11.66
N MET A 12 -11.63 -11.76 -10.61
CA MET A 12 -10.43 -12.52 -10.29
C MET A 12 -10.68 -13.31 -9.02
N SER A 13 -10.71 -14.64 -9.12
CA SER A 13 -10.73 -15.52 -7.94
C SER A 13 -9.32 -15.99 -7.63
N LYS A 14 -8.82 -15.70 -6.43
CA LYS A 14 -7.60 -16.31 -5.90
C LYS A 14 -7.79 -16.62 -4.43
N ASP A 15 -7.51 -17.85 -4.02
CA ASP A 15 -7.50 -18.32 -2.63
C ASP A 15 -8.76 -17.91 -1.84
N TYR A 16 -9.94 -18.31 -2.31
CA TYR A 16 -11.26 -18.07 -1.70
C TYR A 16 -11.72 -16.59 -1.62
N ASN A 17 -10.87 -15.62 -1.96
CA ASN A 17 -11.25 -14.23 -2.13
C ASN A 17 -11.45 -13.91 -3.61
N SER A 18 -12.70 -13.61 -3.99
CA SER A 18 -13.03 -13.09 -5.31
C SER A 18 -13.03 -11.57 -5.29
N ARG A 19 -12.12 -10.94 -6.05
CA ARG A 19 -12.14 -9.49 -6.29
C ARG A 19 -12.72 -9.22 -7.68
N GLY A 20 -13.75 -8.38 -7.73
CA GLY A 20 -14.31 -7.86 -8.98
C GLY A 20 -13.72 -6.48 -9.27
N PHE A 21 -13.31 -6.27 -10.52
CA PHE A 21 -12.92 -4.96 -11.02
C PHE A 21 -13.89 -4.55 -12.11
N THR A 22 -14.37 -3.32 -12.04
CA THR A 22 -15.30 -2.75 -13.03
C THR A 22 -14.81 -1.37 -13.42
N LEU A 23 -14.70 -1.12 -14.71
CA LEU A 23 -14.34 0.17 -15.28
C LEU A 23 -15.41 0.60 -16.27
N ASN A 24 -15.81 1.86 -16.20
CA ASN A 24 -16.75 2.46 -17.13
C ASN A 24 -16.10 3.68 -17.79
N LEU A 25 -16.00 3.68 -19.11
CA LEU A 25 -15.50 4.79 -19.91
C LEU A 25 -16.63 5.37 -20.75
N GLU A 26 -16.66 6.69 -20.82
CA GLU A 26 -17.54 7.42 -21.72
C GLU A 26 -16.69 8.21 -22.71
N GLY A 27 -17.01 8.09 -23.99
CA GLY A 27 -16.25 8.71 -25.06
C GLY A 27 -17.16 9.33 -26.12
N GLU A 28 -16.71 10.45 -26.67
CA GLU A 28 -17.34 11.07 -27.82
C GLU A 28 -16.69 10.55 -29.10
N ILE A 29 -17.54 10.15 -30.06
CA ILE A 29 -17.12 9.65 -31.36
C ILE A 29 -17.41 10.73 -32.40
N HIS A 30 -16.34 11.26 -32.98
CA HIS A 30 -16.34 12.25 -34.05
C HIS A 30 -16.41 11.61 -35.44
N ALA A 31 -17.16 10.52 -35.58
CA ALA A 31 -17.45 9.88 -36.86
C ALA A 31 -18.92 10.10 -37.24
N THR A 32 -19.18 10.15 -38.53
CA THR A 32 -20.54 10.18 -39.07
C THR A 32 -21.12 8.76 -39.06
N ILE A 33 -22.44 8.65 -38.98
CA ILE A 33 -23.11 7.33 -38.97
C ILE A 33 -22.97 6.60 -40.31
N ASP A 34 -22.68 7.34 -41.38
CA ASP A 34 -22.48 6.82 -42.73
C ASP A 34 -21.11 6.11 -42.91
N ASP A 35 -20.22 6.25 -41.92
CA ASP A 35 -18.92 5.57 -41.88
C ASP A 35 -18.85 4.63 -40.65
N PRO A 36 -19.46 3.44 -40.74
CA PRO A 36 -19.50 2.49 -39.64
C PRO A 36 -18.11 1.96 -39.26
N GLU A 37 -17.17 1.90 -40.19
CA GLU A 37 -15.80 1.41 -39.93
C GLU A 37 -15.07 2.35 -38.98
N SER A 38 -15.14 3.67 -39.22
CA SER A 38 -14.55 4.67 -38.31
C SER A 38 -15.19 4.64 -36.91
N VAL A 39 -16.50 4.41 -36.82
CA VAL A 39 -17.19 4.26 -35.52
C VAL A 39 -16.69 3.01 -34.78
N ILE A 40 -16.56 1.88 -35.48
CA ILE A 40 -16.07 0.62 -34.92
C ILE A 40 -14.62 0.75 -34.47
N GLU A 41 -13.76 1.39 -35.27
CA GLU A 41 -12.37 1.64 -34.92
C GLU A 41 -12.28 2.46 -33.62
N ARG A 42 -13.07 3.52 -33.50
CA ARG A 42 -13.08 4.35 -32.29
C ARG A 42 -13.60 3.61 -31.06
N ILE A 43 -14.60 2.75 -31.22
CA ILE A 43 -15.08 1.89 -30.13
C ILE A 43 -13.97 0.91 -29.70
N LYS A 44 -13.26 0.29 -30.64
CA LYS A 44 -12.13 -0.61 -30.34
C LYS A 44 -11.05 0.10 -29.54
N GLU A 45 -10.69 1.33 -29.92
CA GLU A 45 -9.73 2.14 -29.16
C GLU A 45 -10.18 2.38 -27.72
N LEU A 46 -11.46 2.71 -27.49
CA LEU A 46 -12.02 2.87 -26.15
C LEU A 46 -11.98 1.57 -25.33
N TYR A 47 -12.25 0.42 -25.97
CA TYR A 47 -12.12 -0.89 -25.33
C TYR A 47 -10.68 -1.23 -24.95
N ASN A 48 -9.73 -1.00 -25.85
CA ASN A 48 -8.31 -1.24 -25.57
C ASN A 48 -7.81 -0.37 -24.41
N LEU A 49 -8.22 0.91 -24.39
CA LEU A 49 -7.90 1.82 -23.30
C LEU A 49 -8.51 1.37 -21.98
N ALA A 50 -9.77 0.93 -22.00
CA ALA A 50 -10.45 0.41 -20.81
C ALA A 50 -9.76 -0.87 -20.29
N GLU A 51 -9.36 -1.78 -21.18
CA GLU A 51 -8.68 -3.01 -20.80
C GLU A 51 -7.30 -2.72 -20.20
N GLU A 52 -6.51 -1.87 -20.84
CA GLU A 52 -5.19 -1.47 -20.32
C GLU A 52 -5.29 -0.82 -18.94
N ALA A 53 -6.25 0.10 -18.77
CA ALA A 53 -6.50 0.75 -17.48
C ALA A 53 -6.92 -0.26 -16.40
N LEU A 54 -7.79 -1.21 -16.74
CA LEU A 54 -8.23 -2.26 -15.82
C LEU A 54 -7.08 -3.18 -15.42
N ASP A 55 -6.21 -3.55 -16.36
CA ASP A 55 -5.08 -4.44 -16.10
C ASP A 55 -4.01 -3.78 -15.24
N ARG A 56 -3.76 -2.48 -15.41
CA ARG A 56 -2.92 -1.71 -14.48
C ARG A 56 -3.50 -1.74 -13.06
N GLN A 57 -4.80 -1.48 -12.92
CA GLN A 57 -5.46 -1.50 -11.61
C GLN A 57 -5.40 -2.88 -10.94
N ILE A 58 -5.57 -3.97 -11.70
CA ILE A 58 -5.46 -5.34 -11.20
C ILE A 58 -4.01 -5.63 -10.77
N SER A 59 -3.02 -5.21 -11.57
CA SER A 59 -1.61 -5.45 -11.29
C SER A 59 -1.16 -4.74 -10.03
N GLU A 60 -1.48 -3.45 -9.88
CA GLU A 60 -1.23 -2.67 -8.67
C GLU A 60 -1.88 -3.32 -7.44
N SER A 61 -3.13 -3.79 -7.57
CA SER A 61 -3.84 -4.45 -6.48
C SER A 61 -3.16 -5.77 -6.05
N ARG A 62 -2.62 -6.53 -7.00
CA ARG A 62 -1.89 -7.79 -6.72
C ARG A 62 -0.56 -7.54 -6.02
N GLU A 63 0.17 -6.51 -6.43
CA GLU A 63 1.42 -6.14 -5.79
C GLU A 63 1.18 -5.73 -4.34
N ILE A 64 0.18 -4.90 -4.09
CA ILE A 64 -0.21 -4.48 -2.74
C ILE A 64 -0.54 -5.69 -1.84
N ASP A 65 -1.33 -6.65 -2.34
CA ASP A 65 -1.66 -7.87 -1.58
C ASP A 65 -0.43 -8.75 -1.31
N ALA A 66 0.50 -8.83 -2.26
CA ALA A 66 1.74 -9.60 -2.09
C ALA A 66 2.67 -8.98 -1.03
N PHE A 67 2.71 -7.65 -0.92
CA PHE A 67 3.47 -6.97 0.12
C PHE A 67 2.84 -7.15 1.51
N ALA A 68 1.52 -7.07 1.63
CA ALA A 68 0.81 -7.28 2.89
C ALA A 68 1.01 -8.70 3.47
N ARG A 69 1.13 -9.72 2.60
CA ARG A 69 1.44 -11.09 3.05
C ARG A 69 2.88 -11.27 3.50
N ARG A 70 3.84 -10.52 2.94
CA ARG A 70 5.27 -10.67 3.25
C ARG A 70 5.66 -10.07 4.61
N ASP A 71 4.98 -9.02 5.05
CA ASP A 71 5.19 -8.43 6.38
C ASP A 71 4.45 -9.21 7.49
N ALA A 72 3.44 -10.02 7.16
CA ALA A 72 2.78 -10.92 8.12
C ALA A 72 3.67 -12.10 8.53
N ASP A 73 4.61 -12.52 7.67
CA ASP A 73 5.58 -13.59 7.95
C ASP A 73 6.90 -13.07 8.57
N ALA A 74 7.03 -11.77 8.80
CA ALA A 74 8.19 -11.15 9.42
C ALA A 74 7.90 -10.68 10.86
N GLN A 75 7.21 -11.50 11.66
CA GLN A 75 7.30 -11.36 13.11
C GLN A 75 8.65 -11.92 13.57
N PRO A 76 9.53 -11.13 14.23
CA PRO A 76 10.61 -11.71 15.01
C PRO A 76 9.97 -12.46 16.18
N ASP A 77 10.13 -13.78 16.17
CA ASP A 77 9.75 -14.67 17.26
C ASP A 77 10.53 -14.28 18.53
N HIS A 78 9.94 -13.40 19.33
CA HIS A 78 10.42 -13.04 20.66
C HIS A 78 9.60 -13.79 21.72
N GLY A 79 10.00 -15.03 21.96
CA GLY A 79 9.67 -15.81 23.14
C GLY A 79 10.08 -17.27 22.92
N ASN A 80 10.68 -18.04 23.84
CA ASN A 80 10.98 -17.84 25.25
C ASN A 80 11.88 -19.03 25.66
N ASN A 81 12.88 -18.77 26.51
CA ASN A 81 13.60 -19.71 27.39
C ASN A 81 13.60 -21.23 27.10
N GLY A 82 14.71 -21.73 26.56
CA GLY A 82 15.12 -23.14 26.63
C GLY A 82 16.56 -23.26 27.15
N LYS A 83 16.71 -23.56 28.44
CA LYS A 83 17.98 -23.97 29.06
C LYS A 83 18.47 -25.28 28.42
N SER A 84 19.70 -25.31 27.93
CA SER A 84 20.49 -26.55 27.87
C SER A 84 21.98 -26.26 27.87
N ASN A 85 22.64 -26.79 28.89
CA ASN A 85 24.08 -26.79 29.13
C ASN A 85 24.84 -27.46 27.97
N GLY A 86 25.92 -26.83 27.53
CA GLY A 86 26.93 -27.45 26.66
C GLY A 86 28.28 -26.79 26.90
N ARG A 87 29.12 -27.45 27.72
CA ARG A 87 30.53 -27.10 27.96
C ARG A 87 31.30 -27.10 26.64
N HIS A 88 32.01 -26.01 26.34
CA HIS A 88 33.28 -26.08 25.61
C HIS A 88 34.30 -25.14 26.26
N GLN A 89 35.39 -25.75 26.71
CA GLN A 89 36.61 -25.14 27.21
C GLN A 89 37.54 -24.79 26.04
N ASN A 90 38.40 -23.80 26.31
CA ASN A 90 39.62 -23.41 25.59
C ASN A 90 39.38 -22.72 24.23
N ASP A 91 40.13 -21.70 23.82
CA ASP A 91 41.45 -21.24 24.24
C ASP A 91 41.64 -19.77 23.82
N SER A 92 42.52 -19.09 24.57
CA SER A 92 43.42 -17.97 24.22
C SER A 92 42.98 -16.77 23.34
N ASP A 93 43.31 -15.61 23.91
CA ASP A 93 43.93 -14.45 23.29
C ASP A 93 43.09 -13.26 22.76
N GLU A 94 43.46 -12.11 23.32
CA GLU A 94 43.40 -10.76 22.78
C GLU A 94 42.03 -10.06 22.60
N ASN A 95 41.63 -9.35 23.65
CA ASN A 95 41.27 -7.93 23.53
C ASN A 95 41.23 -7.26 24.92
N PRO A 96 41.57 -5.97 25.04
CA PRO A 96 40.55 -4.98 24.70
C PRO A 96 41.08 -3.65 24.18
N SER A 97 40.66 -3.24 22.99
CA SER A 97 40.38 -1.82 22.70
C SER A 97 39.51 -1.70 21.46
N SER A 98 38.22 -1.94 21.61
CA SER A 98 37.23 -1.44 20.65
C SER A 98 36.55 -0.21 21.23
N ASN A 99 36.94 0.92 20.68
CA ASN A 99 36.42 2.25 20.91
C ASN A 99 34.97 2.30 20.39
N GLY A 100 34.00 2.07 21.26
CA GLY A 100 32.58 2.15 20.95
C GLY A 100 31.90 3.20 21.82
N HIS A 101 32.05 4.48 21.44
CA HIS A 101 31.36 5.59 22.07
C HIS A 101 29.83 5.37 22.09
N ARG A 102 29.32 4.91 23.22
CA ARG A 102 27.92 5.10 23.62
C ARG A 102 27.76 6.56 24.01
N ASN A 103 27.48 7.42 23.03
CA ASN A 103 26.87 8.72 23.31
C ASN A 103 25.38 8.63 22.97
N GLY A 104 24.59 8.40 24.03
CA GLY A 104 23.16 8.61 24.03
C GLY A 104 22.87 10.08 23.72
N SER A 105 22.35 10.31 22.53
CA SER A 105 21.41 11.40 22.29
C SER A 105 20.02 10.76 22.25
N PRO A 106 18.95 11.43 22.74
CA PRO A 106 17.59 10.93 22.55
C PRO A 106 17.29 11.00 21.04
N GLN A 107 17.65 9.93 20.33
CA GLN A 107 17.50 9.84 18.88
C GLN A 107 16.01 9.95 18.57
N ARG A 108 15.63 11.10 18.00
CA ARG A 108 14.51 11.16 17.05
C ARG A 108 14.56 9.86 16.26
N GLY A 109 13.51 9.05 16.38
CA GLY A 109 13.45 7.72 15.78
C GLY A 109 13.83 7.76 14.31
N GLU A 110 14.33 6.62 13.81
CA GLU A 110 14.69 6.48 12.40
C GLU A 110 13.56 7.01 11.51
N PRO A 111 13.85 7.94 10.56
CA PRO A 111 12.82 8.50 9.70
C PRO A 111 12.12 7.38 8.94
N ALA A 112 10.83 7.57 8.65
CA ALA A 112 10.04 6.61 7.91
C ALA A 112 10.71 6.33 6.56
N SER A 113 10.73 5.05 6.18
CA SER A 113 11.25 4.68 4.87
C SER A 113 10.42 5.34 3.79
N ASN A 114 11.05 5.76 2.68
CA ASN A 114 10.33 6.25 1.50
C ASN A 114 9.19 5.32 1.07
N LYS A 115 9.36 4.00 1.26
CA LYS A 115 8.32 3.00 1.00
C LYS A 115 7.11 3.13 1.94
N GLN A 116 7.33 3.37 3.23
CA GLN A 116 6.27 3.59 4.20
C GLN A 116 5.52 4.89 3.93
N VAL A 117 6.24 5.97 3.59
CA VAL A 117 5.63 7.26 3.23
C VAL A 117 4.79 7.12 1.97
N GLN A 118 5.27 6.42 0.94
CA GLN A 118 4.51 6.13 -0.28
C GLN A 118 3.26 5.30 0.02
N TYR A 119 3.39 4.25 0.83
CA TYR A 119 2.26 3.38 1.18
C TYR A 119 1.19 4.12 1.98
N LEU A 120 1.59 4.89 3.00
CA LEU A 120 0.71 5.75 3.78
C LEU A 120 -0.01 6.75 2.89
N THR A 121 0.69 7.38 1.95
CA THR A 121 0.09 8.32 0.99
C THR A 121 -0.96 7.60 0.13
N THR A 122 -0.68 6.40 -0.35
CA THR A 122 -1.63 5.60 -1.14
C THR A 122 -2.87 5.19 -0.33
N LEU A 123 -2.70 4.76 0.92
CA LEU A 123 -3.81 4.46 1.83
C LEU A 123 -4.66 5.71 2.09
N ALA A 124 -4.02 6.85 2.36
CA ALA A 124 -4.70 8.12 2.56
C ALA A 124 -5.53 8.51 1.32
N LYS A 125 -5.00 8.31 0.10
CA LYS A 125 -5.75 8.53 -1.15
C LYS A 125 -7.00 7.66 -1.24
N ARG A 126 -6.90 6.38 -0.86
CA ARG A 126 -8.05 5.44 -0.86
C ARG A 126 -9.15 5.89 0.10
N GLU A 127 -8.76 6.34 1.29
CA GLU A 127 -9.68 6.88 2.31
C GLU A 127 -10.12 8.33 2.02
N LYS A 128 -9.73 8.90 0.87
CA LYS A 128 -9.99 10.28 0.46
C LYS A 128 -9.48 11.32 1.48
N LEU A 129 -8.42 10.99 2.21
CA LEU A 129 -7.71 11.85 3.13
C LEU A 129 -6.53 12.50 2.39
N PHE A 130 -6.61 13.81 2.19
CA PHE A 130 -5.59 14.58 1.47
C PHE A 130 -5.24 15.86 2.23
N GLY A 131 -3.97 16.30 2.08
CA GLY A 131 -3.47 17.56 2.64
C GLY A 131 -3.77 17.69 4.13
N THR A 132 -4.46 18.76 4.51
CA THR A 132 -4.81 19.06 5.91
C THR A 132 -5.61 17.95 6.60
N LYS A 133 -6.43 17.18 5.87
CA LYS A 133 -7.16 16.04 6.49
C LYS A 133 -6.22 14.92 6.90
N LEU A 134 -5.18 14.67 6.11
CA LEU A 134 -4.16 13.67 6.45
C LEU A 134 -3.32 14.17 7.63
N GLU A 135 -2.94 15.44 7.65
CA GLU A 135 -2.18 16.03 8.76
C GLU A 135 -2.95 16.01 10.07
N LEU A 136 -4.26 16.29 10.05
CA LEU A 136 -5.13 16.17 11.22
C LEU A 136 -5.28 14.72 11.70
N PHE A 137 -5.35 13.77 10.76
CA PHE A 137 -5.38 12.34 11.10
C PHE A 137 -4.06 11.87 11.71
N ILE A 138 -2.93 12.34 11.17
CA ILE A 138 -1.61 12.10 11.75
C ILE A 138 -1.55 12.71 13.16
N GLU A 139 -1.97 13.97 13.32
CA GLU A 139 -2.00 14.63 14.62
C GLU A 139 -2.81 13.86 15.66
N ASP A 140 -3.98 13.34 15.28
CA ASP A 140 -4.81 12.51 16.16
C ASP A 140 -4.13 11.17 16.51
N ALA A 141 -3.48 10.53 15.54
CA ALA A 141 -2.84 9.22 15.71
C ALA A 141 -1.55 9.26 16.56
N ILE A 142 -0.75 10.32 16.43
CA ILE A 142 0.59 10.41 17.07
C ILE A 142 0.73 11.57 18.05
N GLY A 143 -0.29 12.42 18.19
CA GLY A 143 -0.31 13.54 19.14
C GLY A 143 0.58 14.73 18.75
N ARG A 144 1.10 14.78 17.51
CA ARG A 144 1.85 15.92 16.98
C ARG A 144 1.47 16.23 15.55
N ARG A 145 1.42 17.53 15.21
CA ARG A 145 1.36 17.97 13.81
C ARG A 145 2.69 17.73 13.13
N CYS A 146 2.70 16.85 12.14
CA CYS A 146 3.83 16.72 11.24
C CYS A 146 3.39 16.26 9.86
N SER A 147 4.23 16.53 8.87
CA SER A 147 4.03 16.05 7.52
C SER A 147 4.27 14.53 7.45
N SER A 148 3.76 13.88 6.42
CA SER A 148 4.02 12.46 6.14
C SER A 148 5.51 12.15 5.96
N TYR A 149 6.32 13.16 5.59
CA TYR A 149 7.78 13.06 5.44
C TYR A 149 8.55 13.16 6.76
N ASP A 150 7.93 13.70 7.82
CA ASP A 150 8.55 13.91 9.12
C ASP A 150 8.21 12.79 10.13
N LEU A 151 7.56 11.74 9.64
CA LEU A 151 7.21 10.57 10.43
C LEU A 151 8.44 9.71 10.67
N THR A 152 8.52 9.13 11.86
CA THR A 152 9.44 8.03 12.14
C THR A 152 8.87 6.71 11.61
N LYS A 153 9.73 5.72 11.44
CA LYS A 153 9.35 4.37 11.00
C LYS A 153 8.24 3.76 11.86
N ALA A 154 8.30 3.97 13.18
CA ALA A 154 7.31 3.46 14.13
C ALA A 154 5.97 4.22 14.05
N GLU A 155 6.02 5.55 13.89
CA GLU A 155 4.81 6.36 13.71
C GLU A 155 4.11 6.05 12.39
N ALA A 156 4.86 5.96 11.29
CA ALA A 156 4.32 5.59 9.99
C ALA A 156 3.64 4.21 10.03
N GLY A 157 4.25 3.22 10.70
CA GLY A 157 3.64 1.90 10.92
C GLY A 157 2.29 1.98 11.64
N ARG A 158 2.22 2.71 12.76
CA ARG A 158 0.96 2.88 13.51
C ARG A 158 -0.15 3.53 12.68
N ILE A 159 0.18 4.56 11.89
CA ILE A 159 -0.78 5.25 11.04
C ILE A 159 -1.28 4.32 9.93
N ILE A 160 -0.39 3.53 9.35
CA ILE A 160 -0.71 2.52 8.34
C ILE A 160 -1.67 1.46 8.92
N ASP A 161 -1.41 0.97 10.13
CA ASP A 161 -2.26 -0.02 10.79
C ASP A 161 -3.66 0.53 11.07
N GLN A 162 -3.76 1.78 11.51
CA GLN A 162 -5.05 2.45 11.74
C GLN A 162 -5.83 2.69 10.44
N LEU A 163 -5.17 3.12 9.36
CA LEU A 163 -5.80 3.31 8.05
C LEU A 163 -6.25 1.98 7.44
N SER A 164 -5.45 0.93 7.60
CA SER A 164 -5.76 -0.41 7.11
C SER A 164 -6.88 -1.06 7.93
N GLY A 165 -6.90 -0.84 9.24
CA GLY A 165 -7.95 -1.30 10.16
C GLY A 165 -9.29 -0.60 9.96
N ASN A 166 -9.29 0.73 9.77
CA ASN A 166 -10.52 1.49 9.50
C ASN A 166 -11.12 1.18 8.12
N GLY A 167 -10.30 0.90 7.11
CA GLY A 167 -10.78 0.41 5.82
C GLY A 167 -11.57 -0.91 5.93
N ALA A 168 -11.17 -1.80 6.86
CA ALA A 168 -11.85 -3.07 7.11
C ALA A 168 -13.16 -2.93 7.91
N VAL A 169 -13.36 -1.83 8.64
CA VAL A 169 -14.60 -1.55 9.39
C VAL A 169 -15.63 -0.84 8.51
N ASN A 170 -15.20 0.08 7.62
CA ASN A 170 -16.12 0.77 6.71
C ASN A 170 -16.75 -0.15 5.64
N ASP A 171 -16.10 -1.26 5.28
CA ASP A 171 -16.69 -2.27 4.39
C ASP A 171 -17.80 -3.12 5.05
N ARG A 172 -17.89 -3.13 6.40
CA ARG A 172 -18.96 -3.85 7.12
C ARG A 172 -20.24 -3.04 7.33
N ASN A 173 -20.18 -1.72 7.17
CA ASN A 173 -21.31 -0.81 7.36
C ASN A 173 -22.04 -0.43 6.06
N ARG A 174 -21.72 -1.13 4.95
CA ARG A 174 -22.49 -1.09 3.70
C ARG A 174 -23.36 -2.35 3.56
N HIS A 175 -24.32 -2.50 4.48
CA HIS A 175 -25.47 -3.38 4.30
C HIS A 175 -26.75 -2.63 4.60
#